data_AF-A0A523QC04-F1
#
_entry.id   AF-A0A523QC04-F1
#
_cell.length_a   1.000
_cell.length_b   1.000
_cell.length_c   1.000
_cell.angle_alpha   90.00
_cell.angle_beta   90.00
_cell.angle_gamma   90.00
#
_symmetry.space_group_name_H-M   'P 1'
#
loop_
_entity.id
_entity.type
_entity.pdbx_description
1 polymer ?
#
loop_
_entity_poly.entity_id
_entity_poly.type
_entity_poly.pdbx_seq_one_letter_code
_entity_poly.pdbx_strand_id
1 'polypeptide(L)' 'MSYQCPVCNKVSSSALDLSRHMIGRGDKVHRDWINSKGFKYSELLTLQFKSFGGEGYRALSEVLEKETKVKD' A
#
# COMPACT_ATOMS: atom_id res chain seq x y z
N MET A 1 -2.68 0.54 -17.30
CA MET A 1 -1.75 1.10 -16.29
C MET A 1 -1.44 0.03 -15.26
N SER A 2 -0.16 -0.18 -14.97
CA SER A 2 0.29 -1.15 -13.97
C SER A 2 1.00 -0.43 -12.83
N TYR A 3 0.99 -1.06 -11.65
CA TYR A 3 1.61 -0.49 -10.44
C TYR A 3 2.65 -1.46 -9.91
N GLN A 4 3.90 -1.04 -9.86
CA GLN A 4 5.02 -1.88 -9.44
C GLN A 4 5.36 -1.65 -7.98
N CYS A 5 5.38 -2.72 -7.18
CA CYS A 5 5.79 -2.64 -5.78
C CYS A 5 7.21 -2.08 -5.66
N PRO A 6 7.41 -1.01 -4.88
CA PRO A 6 8.72 -0.35 -4.74
C PRO A 6 9.69 -1.16 -3.87
N VAL A 7 9.24 -2.25 -3.26
CA VAL A 7 10.03 -3.10 -2.34
C VAL A 7 10.41 -4.43 -2.98
N CYS A 8 9.49 -5.08 -3.71
CA CYS A 8 9.72 -6.42 -4.25
C CYS A 8 9.38 -6.59 -5.73
N ASN A 9 9.16 -5.48 -6.45
CA ASN A 9 8.88 -5.44 -7.90
C ASN A 9 7.62 -6.20 -8.35
N LYS A 10 6.78 -6.70 -7.43
CA LYS A 10 5.49 -7.30 -7.79
C LYS A 10 4.62 -6.26 -8.50
N VAL A 11 4.10 -6.62 -9.66
CA VAL A 11 3.19 -5.78 -10.43
C VAL A 11 1.74 -6.08 -10.02
N SER A 12 0.95 -5.03 -9.86
CA SER A 12 -0.48 -5.09 -9.56
C SER A 12 -1.29 -4.34 -10.62
N SER A 13 -2.50 -4.81 -10.88
CA SER A 13 -3.41 -4.24 -11.88
C SER A 13 -4.07 -2.92 -11.44
N SER A 14 -4.05 -2.63 -10.14
CA SER A 14 -4.55 -1.37 -9.57
C SER A 14 -3.72 -0.92 -8.36
N ALA A 15 -3.76 0.37 -8.03
CA ALA A 15 -3.10 0.91 -6.83
C ALA A 15 -3.70 0.35 -5.54
N LEU A 16 -5.00 0.02 -5.54
CA LEU A 16 -5.68 -0.60 -4.41
C LEU A 16 -5.19 -2.04 -4.17
N ASP A 17 -4.96 -2.80 -5.24
CA ASP A 17 -4.38 -4.14 -5.13
C ASP A 17 -2.93 -4.09 -4.68
N LEU A 18 -2.17 -3.09 -5.13
CA LEU A 18 -0.83 -2.87 -4.61
C LEU A 18 -0.84 -2.51 -3.12
N SER A 19 -1.78 -1.66 -2.68
CA SER A 19 -1.97 -1.32 -1.27
C SER A 19 -2.28 -2.55 -0.41
N ARG A 20 -3.18 -3.43 -0.87
CA ARG A 20 -3.47 -4.72 -0.24
C ARG A 20 -2.24 -5.61 -0.16
N HIS A 21 -1.45 -5.65 -1.22
CA HIS A 21 -0.18 -6.38 -1.23
C HIS A 21 0.81 -5.85 -0.19
N MET A 22 1.00 -4.52 -0.13
CA MET A 22 1.94 -3.88 0.80
C MET A 22 1.58 -4.15 2.26
N ILE A 23 0.29 -4.02 2.61
CA ILE A 23 -0.16 -4.29 3.98
C ILE A 23 -0.20 -5.79 4.27
N GLY A 24 -0.70 -6.60 3.33
CA GLY A 24 -0.82 -8.06 3.51
C GLY A 24 0.53 -8.78 3.61
N ARG A 25 1.59 -8.25 2.99
CA ARG A 25 2.96 -8.78 3.15
C ARG A 25 3.42 -8.70 4.61
N GLY A 26 3.22 -7.54 5.24
CA GLY A 26 3.50 -7.31 6.65
C GLY A 26 4.94 -7.56 7.12
N ASP A 27 5.88 -7.87 6.21
CA ASP A 27 7.28 -8.09 6.54
C ASP A 27 8.00 -6.76 6.86
N LYS A 28 9.20 -6.85 7.45
CA LYS A 28 9.92 -5.67 7.92
C LYS A 28 10.16 -4.64 6.81
N VAL A 29 10.56 -5.07 5.61
CA VAL A 29 10.92 -4.15 4.53
C VAL A 29 9.70 -3.42 3.96
N HIS A 30 8.54 -4.09 3.85
CA HIS A 30 7.31 -3.43 3.42
C HIS A 30 6.79 -2.47 4.49
N ARG A 31 6.86 -2.85 5.78
CA ARG A 31 6.49 -1.97 6.89
C ARG A 31 7.38 -0.73 6.99
N ASP A 32 8.69 -0.90 6.85
CA ASP A 32 9.65 0.19 6.90
C ASP A 32 9.43 1.17 5.73
N TRP A 33 9.11 0.67 4.53
CA TRP A 33 8.70 1.52 3.41
C TRP A 33 7.41 2.29 3.71
N ILE A 34 6.36 1.65 4.23
CA ILE A 34 5.10 2.32 4.61
C ILE A 34 5.37 3.43 5.63
N ASN A 35 6.21 3.15 6.63
CA ASN A 35 6.58 4.14 7.65
C ASN A 35 7.36 5.32 7.05
N SER A 36 8.22 5.07 6.06
CA SER A 36 8.96 6.13 5.36
C SER A 36 8.05 7.10 4.60
N LYS A 37 6.80 6.71 4.32
CA LYS A 37 5.78 7.56 3.69
C LYS A 37 4.94 8.37 4.69
N GLY A 38 5.29 8.35 5.96
CA GLY A 38 4.62 9.11 7.02
C GLY A 38 3.39 8.40 7.61
N PHE A 39 3.04 7.21 7.13
CA PHE A 39 2.03 6.38 7.77
C PHE A 39 2.61 5.65 8.99
N LYS A 40 1.74 5.21 9.90
CA LYS A 40 2.08 4.12 10.83
C LYS A 40 1.37 2.86 10.39
N TYR A 41 2.14 1.80 10.16
CA TYR A 41 1.58 0.50 9.76
C TYR A 41 0.49 0.00 10.73
N SER A 42 0.67 0.18 12.04
CA SER A 42 -0.31 -0.19 13.06
C SER A 42 -1.62 0.61 12.97
N GLU A 43 -1.56 1.90 12.61
CA GLU A 43 -2.75 2.73 12.40
C GLU A 43 -3.52 2.28 11.16
N LEU A 44 -2.82 1.95 10.07
CA LEU A 44 -3.45 1.39 8.86
C LEU A 44 -4.19 0.07 9.15
N LEU A 45 -3.60 -0.82 9.95
CA LEU A 45 -4.29 -2.04 10.41
C LEU A 45 -5.50 -1.71 11.30
N THR A 46 -5.34 -0.78 12.23
CA THR A 46 -6.43 -0.36 13.12
C THR A 46 -7.62 0.17 12.32
N LEU A 47 -7.38 0.97 11.28
CA LEU A 47 -8.43 1.49 10.40
C LEU A 47 -9.16 0.39 9.64
N GLN A 48 -8.49 -0.71 9.28
CA GLN A 48 -9.15 -1.86 8.66
C GLN A 48 -10.16 -2.53 9.58
N PHE A 49 -9.87 -2.61 10.88
CA PHE A 49 -10.77 -3.20 11.86
C PHE A 49 -11.89 -2.24 12.30
N LYS A 50 -11.60 -0.95 12.38
CA LYS A 50 -12.56 0.06 12.84
C LYS A 50 -13.55 0.48 11.76
N SER A 51 -13.13 0.49 10.50
CA SER A 51 -13.93 1.01 9.39
C SER A 51 -14.29 -0.12 8.42
N PHE A 52 -15.57 -0.46 8.32
CA PHE A 52 -16.06 -1.29 7.21
C PHE A 52 -15.79 -0.55 5.89
N GLY A 53 -15.03 -1.17 4.97
CA GLY A 53 -14.78 -0.59 3.64
C GLY A 53 -13.31 -0.30 3.29
N GLY A 54 -12.36 -0.62 4.17
CA GLY A 54 -10.94 -0.65 3.79
C GLY A 54 -10.29 0.72 3.64
N GLU A 55 -10.64 1.68 4.50
CA GLU A 55 -10.09 3.05 4.50
C GLU A 55 -8.55 3.06 4.56
N GLY A 56 -7.94 2.19 5.37
CA GLY A 56 -6.47 2.06 5.41
C GLY A 56 -5.87 1.65 4.06
N TYR A 57 -6.56 0.82 3.28
CA TYR A 57 -6.12 0.47 1.93
C TYR A 57 -6.25 1.66 0.98
N ARG A 58 -7.35 2.43 1.08
CA ARG A 58 -7.58 3.61 0.23
C ARG A 58 -6.53 4.69 0.48
N ALA A 59 -6.26 5.05 1.73
CA ALA A 59 -5.26 6.05 2.09
C ALA A 59 -3.88 5.70 1.52
N LEU A 60 -3.46 4.44 1.65
CA LEU A 60 -2.19 3.98 1.10
C LEU A 60 -2.22 3.92 -0.45
N SER A 61 -3.36 3.59 -1.05
CA SER A 61 -3.50 3.52 -2.51
C SER A 61 -3.31 4.86 -3.21
N GLU A 62 -3.74 5.97 -2.60
CA GLU A 62 -3.55 7.32 -3.16
C GLU A 62 -2.08 7.72 -3.25
N VAL A 63 -1.26 7.26 -2.31
CA VAL A 63 0.20 7.49 -2.33
C VAL A 63 0.86 6.60 -3.37
N LEU A 64 0.51 5.31 -3.40
CA LEU A 64 1.03 4.36 -4.38
C LEU A 64 0.69 4.77 -5.82
N GLU A 65 -0.52 5.30 -6.05
CA GLU A 65 -0.93 5.74 -7.38
C GLU A 65 -0.03 6.86 -7.94
N LYS A 66 0.54 7.69 -7.06
CA LYS A 66 1.44 8.78 -7.47
C LYS A 66 2.88 8.30 -7.70
N GLU A 67 3.33 7.33 -6.91
CA GLU A 67 4.74 6.95 -6.87
C GLU A 67 5.11 5.71 -7.69
N THR A 68 4.17 4.77 -7.86
CA THR A 68 4.48 3.44 -8.40
C THR A 68 3.85 3.18 -9.76
N LYS A 69 3.26 4.22 -10.35
CA LYS A 69 2.56 4.15 -11.61
C LYS A 69 3.57 3.95 -12.73
N VAL A 70 3.49 2.80 -13.40
CA VAL A 70 4.29 2.54 -14.59
C VAL A 70 3.57 3.20 -15.77
N LYS A 71 4.25 4.12 -16.44
CA LYS A 71 3.81 4.62 -17.74
C LYS A 71 4.26 3.59 -18.78
N ASP A 72 3.31 3.11 -19.57
CA ASP A 72 3.60 2.29 -20.76
C ASP A 72 4.51 3.05 -21.73
#